data_AF-A0A2X1Q8L8-F1
#
_entry.id   AF-A0A2X1Q8L8-F1
#
_cell.length_a   1.000
_cell.length_b   1.000
_cell.length_c   1.000
_cell.angle_alpha   90.00
_cell.angle_beta   90.00
_cell.angle_gamma   90.00
#
_symmetry.space_group_name_H-M   'P 1'
#
loop_
_entity.id
_entity.type
_entity.pdbx_description
1 polymer ?
#
loop_
_entity_poly.entity_id
_entity_poly.type
_entity_poly.pdbx_seq_one_letter_code
_entity_poly.pdbx_strand_id
1 'polypeptide(L)'
;MADLIVQPTGASLDDLVPAIKVFNALVKEGVPRSKLVFALSRVGTEAEELDARAYISEAGYETLAGCLFEKPAYRKAMNSGLAVTETRYKGLNERADELIQALIDKIGEE
;
A
#
# COMPACT_ATOMS: atom_id res chain seq x y z
N MET A 1 21.18 -5.07 1.26
CA MET A 1 20.42 -4.03 0.53
C MET A 1 19.02 -4.60 0.33
N ALA A 2 17.95 -3.82 0.47
CA ALA A 2 16.59 -4.37 0.30
C ALA A 2 16.31 -4.72 -1.18
N ASP A 3 15.56 -5.79 -1.40
CA ASP A 3 15.13 -6.21 -2.74
C ASP A 3 13.96 -5.35 -3.23
N LEU A 4 13.02 -5.04 -2.33
CA LEU A 4 11.87 -4.17 -2.55
C LEU A 4 11.66 -3.26 -1.34
N ILE A 5 11.28 -2.00 -1.57
CA ILE A 5 10.89 -1.02 -0.56
C ILE A 5 9.41 -0.69 -0.77
N VAL A 6 8.60 -1.03 0.23
CA VAL A 6 7.15 -0.83 0.22
C VAL A 6 6.82 0.34 1.13
N GLN A 7 6.13 1.34 0.60
CA GLN A 7 5.66 2.47 1.40
C GLN A 7 4.15 2.42 1.60
N PRO A 8 3.68 2.17 2.83
CA PRO A 8 2.26 2.31 3.14
C PRO A 8 1.88 3.79 3.14
N THR A 9 0.75 4.14 2.53
CA THR A 9 0.21 5.51 2.55
C THR A 9 -1.32 5.49 2.62
N GLY A 10 -1.90 6.54 3.21
CA GLY A 10 -3.31 6.87 3.06
C GLY A 10 -3.61 7.52 1.71
N ALA A 11 -4.89 7.76 1.46
CA ALA A 11 -5.38 8.42 0.24
C ALA A 11 -5.45 9.95 0.36
N SER A 12 -5.19 10.52 1.54
CA SER A 12 -5.22 11.97 1.73
C SER A 12 -3.98 12.64 1.13
N LEU A 13 -4.09 13.90 0.70
CA LEU A 13 -2.93 14.67 0.25
C LEU A 13 -1.88 14.84 1.37
N ASP A 14 -2.32 14.91 2.63
CA ASP A 14 -1.44 14.99 3.79
C ASP A 14 -0.61 13.71 3.99
N ASP A 15 -1.10 12.56 3.52
CA ASP A 15 -0.34 11.31 3.48
C ASP A 15 0.50 11.20 2.18
N LEU A 16 -0.10 11.48 1.02
CA LEU A 16 0.51 11.25 -0.29
C LEU A 16 1.72 12.16 -0.57
N VAL A 17 1.62 13.45 -0.24
CA VAL A 17 2.68 14.43 -0.49
C VAL A 17 3.99 14.07 0.23
N PRO A 18 4.00 13.81 1.56
CA PRO A 18 5.22 13.40 2.23
C PRO A 18 5.71 12.03 1.75
N ALA A 19 4.82 11.09 1.43
CA ALA A 19 5.24 9.77 0.96
C ALA A 19 5.98 9.83 -0.39
N ILE A 20 5.47 10.60 -1.35
CA ILE A 20 6.17 10.86 -2.63
C ILE A 20 7.51 11.56 -2.42
N LYS A 21 7.59 12.52 -1.49
CA LYS A 21 8.85 13.20 -1.16
C LYS A 21 9.91 12.24 -0.62
N VAL A 22 9.52 11.27 0.21
CA VAL A 22 10.42 10.22 0.71
C VAL A 22 10.99 9.40 -0.45
N PHE A 23 10.15 8.93 -1.38
CA PHE A 23 10.63 8.16 -2.53
C PHE A 23 11.50 9.00 -3.47
N ASN A 24 11.18 10.27 -3.71
CA ASN A 24 12.03 11.17 -4.47
C ASN A 24 13.41 11.34 -3.82
N ALA A 25 13.48 11.41 -2.49
CA ALA A 25 14.75 11.46 -1.77
C ALA A 25 15.55 10.15 -1.94
N LEU A 26 14.91 8.98 -1.84
CA LEU A 26 15.57 7.69 -2.06
C LEU A 26 16.11 7.56 -3.49
N VAL A 27 15.34 7.99 -4.50
CA VAL A 27 15.80 8.01 -5.90
C VAL A 27 17.01 8.93 -6.07
N LYS A 28 17.01 10.10 -5.40
CA LYS A 28 18.15 11.02 -5.41
C LYS A 28 19.41 10.41 -4.80
N GLU A 29 19.26 9.59 -3.77
CA GLU A 29 20.35 8.83 -3.14
C GLU A 29 20.72 7.53 -3.90
N GLY A 30 20.15 7.32 -5.09
CA GLY A 30 20.52 6.22 -6.00
C GLY A 30 19.72 4.94 -5.84
N VAL A 31 18.61 4.94 -5.08
CA VAL A 31 17.71 3.79 -5.05
C VAL A 31 16.94 3.68 -6.38
N PRO A 32 17.00 2.54 -7.10
CA PRO A 32 16.26 2.38 -8.34
C PRO A 32 14.75 2.50 -8.11
N ARG A 33 14.05 3.26 -8.96
CA ARG A 33 12.59 3.39 -8.91
C ARG A 33 11.86 2.04 -9.01
N SER A 34 12.42 1.08 -9.74
CA SER A 34 11.88 -0.28 -9.87
C SER A 34 11.79 -1.03 -8.53
N LYS A 35 12.54 -0.60 -7.51
CA LYS A 35 12.51 -1.17 -6.16
C LYS A 35 11.56 -0.42 -5.22
N LEU A 36 10.84 0.59 -5.68
CA LEU A 36 9.98 1.44 -4.86
C LEU A 36 8.53 1.24 -5.26
N VAL A 37 7.69 0.82 -4.31
CA VAL A 37 6.26 0.60 -4.56
C VAL A 37 5.40 1.12 -3.41
N PHE A 38 4.23 1.64 -3.73
CA PHE A 38 3.24 2.08 -2.73
C PHE A 38 2.23 0.98 -2.40
N ALA A 39 1.82 0.92 -1.13
CA ALA A 39 0.70 0.12 -0.67
C ALA A 39 -0.35 1.04 -0.05
N LEU A 40 -1.58 1.05 -0.59
CA LEU A 40 -2.64 1.89 -0.05
C LEU A 40 -3.25 1.26 1.21
N SER A 41 -3.30 2.04 2.28
CA SER A 41 -3.80 1.62 3.58
C SER A 41 -4.63 2.72 4.24
N ARG A 42 -5.63 2.35 5.05
CA ARG A 42 -6.58 3.29 5.66
C ARG A 42 -7.32 4.15 4.62
N VAL A 43 -7.69 3.55 3.49
CA VAL A 43 -8.50 4.21 2.46
C VAL A 43 -9.97 4.24 2.90
N GLY A 44 -10.69 5.34 2.70
CA GLY A 44 -12.10 5.44 3.10
C GLY A 44 -13.05 4.85 2.04
N THR A 45 -12.81 5.15 0.77
CA THR A 45 -13.68 4.76 -0.36
C THR A 45 -12.92 4.30 -1.60
N GLU A 46 -13.59 3.59 -2.50
CA GLU A 46 -13.00 3.18 -3.79
C GLU A 46 -12.64 4.39 -4.67
N ALA A 47 -13.39 5.50 -4.57
CA ALA A 47 -13.07 6.74 -5.27
C ALA A 47 -11.73 7.33 -4.79
N GLU A 48 -11.54 7.41 -3.47
CA GLU A 48 -10.27 7.85 -2.87
C GLU A 48 -9.11 6.92 -3.25
N GLU A 49 -9.36 5.61 -3.37
CA GLU A 49 -8.35 4.66 -3.85
C GLU A 49 -7.88 5.02 -5.27
N LEU A 50 -8.84 5.25 -6.18
CA LEU A 50 -8.56 5.56 -7.57
C LEU A 50 -7.81 6.89 -7.70
N ASP A 51 -8.24 7.93 -6.97
CA ASP A 51 -7.60 9.23 -6.98
C ASP A 51 -6.16 9.16 -6.42
N ALA A 52 -5.94 8.40 -5.35
CA ALA A 52 -4.62 8.19 -4.78
C ALA A 52 -3.68 7.45 -5.75
N ARG A 53 -4.18 6.39 -6.42
CA ARG A 53 -3.42 5.66 -7.45
C ARG A 53 -3.04 6.57 -8.61
N ALA A 54 -3.96 7.40 -9.10
CA ALA A 54 -3.69 8.36 -10.17
C ALA A 54 -2.61 9.36 -9.75
N TYR A 55 -2.72 9.93 -8.55
CA TYR A 55 -1.74 10.88 -8.01
C TYR A 55 -0.34 10.28 -7.87
N ILE A 56 -0.23 9.03 -7.40
CA ILE A 56 1.05 8.32 -7.30
C ILE A 56 1.62 8.02 -8.69
N SER A 57 0.77 7.61 -9.63
CA SER A 57 1.17 7.35 -11.02
C SER A 57 1.68 8.60 -11.72
N GLU A 58 1.08 9.76 -11.48
CA GLU A 58 1.54 11.06 -12.01
C GLU A 58 2.95 11.41 -11.50
N ALA A 59 3.31 10.98 -10.29
CA ALA A 59 4.66 11.13 -9.75
C ALA A 59 5.67 10.07 -10.28
N GLY A 60 5.21 9.15 -11.13
CA GLY A 60 6.03 8.12 -11.76
C GLY A 60 6.42 6.99 -10.82
N TYR A 61 5.52 6.62 -9.89
CA TYR A 61 5.68 5.48 -9.01
C TYR A 61 4.55 4.48 -9.19
N GLU A 62 4.83 3.23 -8.86
CA GLU A 62 3.87 2.14 -8.91
C GLU A 62 3.13 2.00 -7.57
N THR A 63 1.87 1.56 -7.64
CA THR A 63 1.05 1.22 -6.47
C THR A 63 0.56 -0.21 -6.62
N LEU A 64 0.78 -1.05 -5.59
CA LEU A 64 0.32 -2.43 -5.56
C LEU A 64 -1.21 -2.54 -5.77
N ALA A 65 -1.66 -3.58 -6.46
CA ALA A 65 -3.08 -3.89 -6.56
C ALA A 65 -3.70 -4.15 -5.16
N GLY A 66 -5.01 -3.95 -5.03
CA GLY A 66 -5.71 -4.01 -3.75
C GLY A 66 -5.37 -2.86 -2.80
N CYS A 67 -6.16 -2.71 -1.74
CA CYS A 67 -5.91 -1.75 -0.67
C CYS A 67 -6.52 -2.21 0.66
N LEU A 68 -6.04 -1.66 1.78
CA LEU A 68 -6.70 -1.81 3.06
C LEU A 68 -7.62 -0.63 3.33
N PHE A 69 -8.93 -0.86 3.23
CA PHE A 69 -9.92 0.11 3.67
C PHE A 69 -9.88 0.33 5.18
N GLU A 70 -10.25 1.53 5.62
CA GLU A 70 -10.37 1.84 7.04
C GLU A 70 -11.59 1.11 7.65
N LYS A 71 -11.32 -0.03 8.29
CA LYS A 71 -12.32 -0.85 8.96
C LYS A 71 -11.88 -1.19 10.38
N PRO A 72 -12.74 -0.96 11.40
CA PRO A 72 -12.43 -1.32 12.78
C PRO A 72 -12.13 -2.82 12.98
N ALA A 73 -12.62 -3.68 12.08
CA ALA A 73 -12.39 -5.12 12.12
C ALA A 73 -10.91 -5.51 12.03
N TYR A 74 -10.11 -4.83 11.21
CA TYR A 74 -8.67 -5.09 11.13
C TYR A 74 -7.99 -4.80 12.48
N ARG A 75 -8.31 -3.67 13.11
CA ARG A 75 -7.78 -3.33 14.44
C ARG A 75 -8.20 -4.34 15.51
N LYS A 76 -9.44 -4.85 15.45
CA LYS A 76 -9.92 -5.90 16.37
C LYS A 76 -9.16 -7.22 16.18
N ALA A 77 -8.87 -7.61 14.94
CA ALA A 77 -8.07 -8.79 14.65
C ALA A 77 -6.65 -8.63 15.22
N MET A 78 -5.99 -7.51 14.93
CA MET A 78 -4.64 -7.21 15.44
C MET A 78 -4.57 -7.15 16.97
N ASN A 79 -5.55 -6.54 17.62
CA ASN A 79 -5.65 -6.52 19.09
C ASN A 79 -5.77 -7.93 19.70
N SER A 80 -6.19 -8.92 18.91
CA SER A 80 -6.30 -10.33 19.30
C SER A 80 -5.10 -11.17 18.86
N GLY A 81 -4.04 -10.55 18.33
CA GLY A 81 -2.84 -11.23 17.82
C GLY A 81 -2.99 -11.83 16.43
N LEU A 82 -4.02 -11.46 15.67
CA LEU A 82 -4.31 -11.96 14.33
C LEU A 82 -3.87 -10.97 13.25
N ALA A 83 -3.56 -11.49 12.06
CA ALA A 83 -3.25 -10.69 10.88
C ALA A 83 -4.49 -9.98 10.30
N VAL A 84 -4.25 -9.02 9.40
CA VAL A 84 -5.33 -8.32 8.68
C VAL A 84 -6.12 -9.24 7.75
N THR A 85 -5.57 -10.40 7.38
CA THR A 85 -6.21 -11.46 6.59
C THR A 85 -6.98 -12.46 7.45
N GLU A 86 -6.96 -12.32 8.77
CA GLU A 86 -7.56 -13.24 9.74
C GLU A 86 -8.70 -12.58 10.52
N THR A 87 -9.42 -11.65 9.90
CA THR A 87 -10.63 -11.09 10.50
C THR A 87 -11.78 -12.10 10.45
N ARG A 88 -12.82 -11.87 11.26
CA ARG A 88 -14.08 -12.65 11.18
C ARG A 88 -14.88 -12.40 9.89
N TYR A 89 -14.47 -11.47 9.04
CA TYR A 89 -15.21 -11.05 7.85
C TYR A 89 -14.46 -11.47 6.58
N LYS A 90 -15.02 -12.45 5.86
CA LYS A 90 -14.41 -13.00 4.65
C LYS A 90 -14.06 -11.93 3.60
N GLY A 91 -14.96 -10.99 3.33
CA GLY A 91 -14.72 -9.94 2.34
C GLY A 91 -13.59 -8.97 2.71
N LEU A 92 -13.29 -8.79 4.01
CA LEU A 92 -12.11 -8.00 4.41
C LEU A 92 -10.83 -8.81 4.25
N ASN A 93 -10.88 -10.10 4.56
CA ASN A 93 -9.74 -10.99 4.36
C ASN A 93 -9.39 -11.07 2.86
N GLU A 94 -10.38 -11.24 1.98
CA GLU A 94 -10.19 -11.26 0.53
C GLU A 94 -9.55 -9.96 -0.01
N ARG A 95 -9.95 -8.79 0.51
CA ARG A 95 -9.34 -7.50 0.13
C ARG A 95 -7.90 -7.34 0.67
N ALA A 96 -7.65 -7.83 1.88
CA ALA A 96 -6.30 -7.84 2.44
C ALA A 96 -5.39 -8.83 1.68
N ASP A 97 -5.90 -10.02 1.35
CA ASP A 97 -5.22 -11.05 0.57
C ASP A 97 -4.84 -10.52 -0.81
N GLU A 98 -5.71 -9.76 -1.48
CA GLU A 98 -5.39 -9.11 -2.77
C GLU A 98 -4.13 -8.24 -2.68
N LEU A 99 -4.04 -7.37 -1.67
CA LEU A 99 -2.86 -6.52 -1.47
C LEU A 99 -1.60 -7.33 -1.11
N ILE A 100 -1.74 -8.36 -0.27
CA ILE A 100 -0.62 -9.22 0.11
C ILE A 100 -0.13 -10.05 -1.07
N GLN A 101 -1.04 -10.56 -1.91
CA GLN A 101 -0.69 -11.29 -3.12
C GLN A 101 0.03 -10.39 -4.11
N ALA A 102 -0.46 -9.16 -4.32
CA ALA A 102 0.22 -8.18 -5.17
C ALA A 102 1.65 -7.87 -4.69
N LEU A 103 1.86 -7.82 -3.37
CA LEU A 103 3.19 -7.67 -2.81
C LEU A 103 4.09 -8.89 -3.08
N ILE A 104 3.56 -10.11 -2.93
CA ILE A 104 4.29 -11.35 -3.21
C ILE A 104 4.69 -11.41 -4.69
N ASP A 105 3.74 -11.11 -5.58
CA ASP A 105 3.97 -11.09 -7.02
C ASP A 105 5.06 -10.06 -7.36
N LYS A 106 5.00 -8.87 -6.75
CA LYS A 106 6.01 -7.82 -6.97
C LYS A 106 7.42 -8.22 -6.57
N ILE A 107 7.56 -9.02 -5.51
CA ILE A 107 8.87 -9.55 -5.08
C ILE A 107 9.38 -10.61 -6.07
N GLY A 108 8.48 -11.32 -6.75
CA GLY A 108 8.80 -12.36 -7.74
C GLY A 108 9.09 -11.85 -9.15
N GLU A 109 8.87 -10.57 -9.43
CA GLU A 109 9.25 -9.93 -10.70
C GLU A 109 10.78 -9.73 -10.74
N GLU A 110 11.49 -10.63 -11.46
CA GLU A 110 12.95 -10.53 -11.72
C GLU A 110 13.32 -9.46 -12.77
#